data_AF-A0A958X2B5-F1
#
_entry.id   AF-A0A958X2B5-F1
#
_cell.length_a   1.000
_cell.length_b   1.000
_cell.length_c   1.000
_cell.angle_alpha   90.00
_cell.angle_beta   90.00
_cell.angle_gamma   90.00
#
_symmetry.space_group_name_H-M   'P 1'
#
loop_
_entity.id
_entity.type
_entity.pdbx_description
1 polymer ?
#
loop_
_entity_poly.entity_id
_entity_poly.type
_entity_poly.pdbx_seq_one_letter_code
_entity_poly.pdbx_strand_id
1 'polypeptide(L)' 'MIFKDIFSNDINRAINPAVVVSDHKKETINAEIKEYVFTDELLEKLYLILDTIVNKRTGKSGIWINGYYGSG' A
#
# COMPACT_ATOMS: atom_id res chain seq x y z
N MET A 1 -24.87 20.93 3.09
CA MET A 1 -23.72 20.03 3.36
C MET A 1 -24.29 18.78 3.99
N ILE A 2 -24.32 17.69 3.24
CA ILE A 2 -24.77 16.38 3.74
C ILE A 2 -23.52 15.67 4.25
N PHE A 3 -23.60 14.89 5.33
CA PHE A 3 -22.44 14.20 5.93
C PHE A 3 -21.58 13.41 4.93
N LYS A 4 -22.20 12.91 3.85
CA LYS A 4 -21.50 12.21 2.76
C LYS A 4 -20.47 13.08 2.04
N ASP A 5 -20.70 14.38 1.95
CA ASP A 5 -19.84 15.31 1.20
C ASP A 5 -18.51 15.60 1.92
N ILE A 6 -18.35 15.13 3.16
CA ILE A 6 -17.13 15.30 3.97
C ILE A 6 -16.08 14.24 3.60
N PHE A 7 -16.52 13.08 3.11
CA PHE A 7 -15.65 11.93 2.87
C PHE A 7 -15.10 11.95 1.44
N SER A 8 -13.80 11.69 1.29
CA SER A 8 -13.17 11.58 -0.04
C SER A 8 -13.66 10.36 -0.83
N ASN A 9 -14.11 9.30 -0.14
CA ASN A 9 -14.55 8.04 -0.72
C ASN A 9 -15.99 7.72 -0.29
N ASP A 10 -16.70 6.88 -1.07
CA ASP A 10 -18.06 6.44 -0.74
C ASP A 10 -18.08 5.67 0.59
N ILE A 11 -18.98 6.08 1.49
CA ILE A 11 -19.16 5.47 2.81
C ILE A 11 -19.78 4.05 2.74
N ASN A 12 -20.38 3.65 1.62
CA ASN A 12 -21.02 2.34 1.44
C ASN A 12 -20.13 1.32 0.72
N ARG A 13 -18.87 1.66 0.44
CA ARG A 13 -17.93 0.76 -0.23
C ARG A 13 -17.60 -0.46 0.63
N ALA A 14 -17.30 -1.58 -0.03
CA ALA A 14 -16.84 -2.78 0.65
C ALA A 14 -15.40 -2.57 1.16
N ILE A 15 -15.19 -2.79 2.45
CA ILE A 15 -13.86 -2.73 3.09
C ILE A 15 -13.57 -4.12 3.65
N ASN A 16 -12.42 -4.67 3.28
CA ASN A 16 -11.96 -5.93 3.82
C ASN A 16 -11.43 -5.71 5.24
N PRO A 17 -11.93 -6.44 6.25
CA PRO A 17 -11.43 -6.31 7.61
C PRO A 17 -10.01 -6.90 7.77
N ALA A 18 -9.63 -7.83 6.89
CA ALA A 18 -8.32 -8.45 6.88
C ALA A 18 -7.90 -8.75 5.44
N VAL A 19 -6.69 -8.33 5.09
CA VAL A 19 -6.07 -8.62 3.80
C VAL A 19 -5.33 -9.94 3.88
N VAL A 20 -5.56 -10.82 2.90
CA VAL A 20 -4.88 -12.11 2.81
C VAL A 20 -4.08 -12.15 1.52
N VAL A 21 -2.79 -12.49 1.62
CA VAL A 21 -1.88 -12.54 0.46
C VAL A 21 -2.36 -13.51 -0.63
N SER A 22 -3.12 -14.55 -0.25
CA SER A 22 -3.69 -15.53 -1.17
C SER A 22 -4.98 -15.05 -1.88
N ASP A 23 -5.59 -13.93 -1.46
CA ASP A 23 -6.77 -13.40 -2.15
C ASP A 23 -6.36 -12.55 -3.36
N HIS A 24 -6.31 -13.21 -4.51
CA HIS A 24 -5.93 -12.60 -5.79
C HIS A 24 -7.13 -12.12 -6.62
N LYS A 25 -8.32 -11.98 -6.02
CA LYS A 25 -9.47 -11.41 -6.72
C LYS A 25 -9.15 -9.98 -7.16
N LYS A 26 -9.48 -9.66 -8.41
CA LYS A 26 -9.18 -8.36 -9.01
C LYS A 26 -9.88 -7.23 -8.24
N GLU A 27 -11.07 -7.49 -7.72
CA GLU A 27 -11.87 -6.56 -6.92
C GLU A 27 -11.17 -6.26 -5.59
N THR A 28 -10.70 -7.29 -4.88
CA THR A 28 -9.91 -7.16 -3.65
C THR A 28 -8.66 -6.33 -3.91
N ILE A 29 -7.84 -6.70 -4.89
CA ILE A 29 -6.59 -5.98 -5.21
C ILE A 29 -6.86 -4.50 -5.52
N ASN A 30 -7.89 -4.22 -6.33
CA ASN A 30 -8.25 -2.84 -6.66
C ASN A 30 -8.75 -2.05 -5.45
N ALA A 31 -9.47 -2.70 -4.53
CA ALA A 31 -9.91 -2.07 -3.29
C ALA A 31 -8.70 -1.73 -2.41
N GLU A 32 -7.80 -2.69 -2.16
CA GLU A 32 -6.61 -2.47 -1.33
C GLU A 32 -5.74 -1.32 -1.87
N ILE A 33 -5.46 -1.29 -3.17
CA ILE A 33 -4.66 -0.21 -3.79
C ILE A 33 -5.32 1.16 -3.65
N LYS A 34 -6.66 1.23 -3.74
CA LYS A 34 -7.41 2.50 -3.64
C LYS A 34 -7.52 3.00 -2.20
N GLU A 35 -7.59 2.08 -1.23
CA GLU A 35 -7.67 2.44 0.19
C GLU A 35 -6.28 2.73 0.78
N TYR A 36 -5.20 2.27 0.16
CA TYR A 36 -3.85 2.53 0.64
C TYR A 36 -3.49 4.01 0.55
N VAL A 37 -3.08 4.59 1.69
CA VAL A 37 -2.68 5.99 1.80
C VAL A 37 -1.17 6.08 1.88
N PHE A 38 -0.56 6.71 0.88
CA PHE A 38 0.85 7.03 0.89
C PHE A 38 1.10 8.26 1.76
N THR A 39 1.91 8.10 2.80
CA THR A 39 2.45 9.23 3.57
C THR A 39 3.71 9.75 2.90
N ASP A 40 4.05 11.01 3.15
CA ASP A 40 5.28 11.61 2.62
C ASP A 40 6.53 10.82 3.06
N GLU A 41 6.58 10.41 4.33
CA GLU A 41 7.67 9.57 4.85
C GLU A 41 7.77 8.24 4.10
N LEU A 42 6.65 7.57 3.85
CA LEU A 42 6.66 6.31 3.11
C LEU A 42 7.21 6.49 1.69
N LEU A 43 6.81 7.56 1.01
CA LEU A 43 7.27 7.87 -0.34
C LEU A 43 8.77 8.16 -0.38
N GLU A 44 9.29 8.94 0.58
CA GLU A 44 10.73 9.20 0.70
C GLU A 44 11.53 7.91 0.91
N LYS A 45 11.08 7.02 1.81
CA LYS A 45 11.74 5.73 2.06
C LYS A 45 11.67 4.82 0.84
N LEU A 46 10.53 4.77 0.16
CA LEU A 46 10.36 3.99 -1.07
C LEU A 46 11.31 4.50 -2.16
N TYR A 47 11.41 5.81 -2.34
CA TYR A 47 12.34 6.41 -3.29
C TYR A 47 13.80 6.04 -2.98
N LEU A 48 14.21 6.12 -1.71
CA LEU A 48 15.56 5.73 -1.28
C LEU A 48 15.87 4.26 -1.60
N ILE A 49 14.90 3.36 -1.37
CA ILE A 49 15.03 1.94 -1.70
C ILE A 49 15.22 1.75 -3.21
N LEU A 50 14.37 2.38 -4.03
CA LEU A 50 14.43 2.27 -5.49
C LEU A 50 15.74 2.86 -6.05
N ASP A 51 16.13 4.04 -5.58
CA ASP A 51 17.38 4.71 -5.94
C ASP A 51 18.60 3.82 -5.62
N THR A 52 18.61 3.23 -4.42
CA THR A 52 19.67 2.32 -3.99
C THR A 52 19.77 1.10 -4.92
N ILE A 53 18.65 0.50 -5.31
CA ILE A 53 18.64 -0.66 -6.22
C ILE A 53 19.13 -0.29 -7.62
N VAL A 54 18.68 0.84 -8.16
CA VAL A 54 18.97 1.25 -9.53
C VAL A 54 20.40 1.77 -9.69
N ASN A 55 20.87 2.56 -8.72
CA ASN A 55 22.09 3.35 -8.85
C ASN A 55 23.30 2.77 -8.12
N LYS A 56 23.13 1.99 -7.04
CA LYS A 56 24.28 1.34 -6.36
C LYS A 56 24.54 -0.05 -6.95
N ARG A 57 25.42 -0.11 -7.95
CA ARG A 57 25.78 -1.33 -8.70
C ARG A 57 26.94 -2.15 -8.11
N THR A 58 27.41 -1.82 -6.92
CA THR A 58 28.53 -2.52 -6.27
C THR A 58 28.02 -3.50 -5.21
N GLY A 59 28.27 -4.79 -5.41
CA GLY A 59 27.82 -5.85 -4.49
C GLY A 59 26.46 -6.45 -4.85
N LYS A 60 25.88 -7.26 -3.96
CA LYS A 60 24.53 -7.81 -4.09
C LYS A 60 23.55 -6.94 -3.29
N SER A 61 22.49 -6.46 -3.93
CA SER A 61 21.39 -5.75 -3.29
C SER A 61 20.24 -6.71 -2.99
N GLY A 62 19.65 -6.62 -1.81
CA GLY A 62 18.50 -7.41 -1.40
C GLY A 62 17.56 -6.61 -0.50
N ILE A 63 16.26 -6.82 -0.64
CA ILE A 63 15.24 -6.24 0.25
C ILE A 63 14.71 -7.35 1.14
N TRP A 64 14.64 -7.08 2.44
CA TRP A 64 13.93 -7.92 3.39
C TRP A 64 12.57 -7.30 3.68
N ILE A 65 11.49 -8.05 3.47
CA ILE A 65 10.14 -7.62 3.78
C ILE A 65 9.66 -8.43 4.99
N ASN A 66 9.29 -7.75 6.06
CA ASN A 66 8.65 -8.34 7.24
C ASN A 66 7.39 -7.55 7.61
N GLY A 67 6.48 -8.20 8.31
CA GLY A 67 5.20 -7.61 8.71
C GLY A 67 4.37 -8.59 9.54
N TYR A 68 3.34 -8.08 10.20
CA TYR A 68 2.36 -8.88 10.92
C TYR A 68 1.17 -9.18 10.00
N TYR A 69 0.37 -10.20 10.35
CA TYR A 69 -0.83 -10.50 9.59
C TYR A 69 -1.79 -9.30 9.59
N GLY A 70 -2.18 -8.83 8.41
CA GLY A 70 -3.04 -7.65 8.25
C GLY A 70 -2.33 -6.31 8.47
N SER A 71 -0.99 -6.26 8.57
CA SER A 71 -0.23 -5.01 8.66
C SER A 71 0.03 -4.35 7.30
N GLY A 72 -0.86 -4.58 6.33
CA GLY A 72 -0.73 -4.15 4.93
C GLY A 72 -0.08 -2.78 4.77
#